data_AF-A0A7L0A8G9-F1
#
_entry.id   AF-A0A7L0A8G9-F1
#
_cell.length_a   1.000
_cell.length_b   1.000
_cell.length_c   1.000
_cell.angle_alpha   90.00
_cell.angle_beta   90.00
_cell.angle_gamma   90.00
#
_symmetry.space_group_name_H-M   'P 1'
#
loop_
_entity.id
_entity.type
_entity.pdbx_description
1 polymer ?
#
loop_
_entity_poly.entity_id
_entity_poly.type
_entity_poly.pdbx_seq_one_letter_code
_entity_poly.pdbx_strand_id
1 'polypeptide(L)'
;LLSPAGADGAGGEGVPAAPDSFKATHFGSFVRQLNLYGFQKVPACFGAAVPGDAGALLHFKNPNFRRDRPDLLVRIKRLTRANRQRLAAGLEARSRQPSRFQQ
;
A
#
# COMPACT_ATOMS: atom_id res chain seq x y z
N LEU A 1 -32.52 -37.11 32.41
CA LEU A 1 -32.71 -36.76 30.98
C LEU A 1 -31.65 -35.74 30.62
N LEU A 2 -30.74 -36.18 29.74
CA LEU A 2 -29.74 -35.46 28.93
C LEU A 2 -29.45 -33.97 29.19
N SER A 3 -28.16 -33.66 29.38
CA SER A 3 -27.53 -32.42 28.92
C SER A 3 -27.57 -32.32 27.38
N PRO A 4 -27.46 -31.10 26.85
CA PRO A 4 -26.32 -30.75 25.98
C PRO A 4 -25.68 -29.42 26.44
N ALA A 5 -24.36 -29.29 26.56
CA ALA A 5 -23.33 -29.23 25.51
C ALA A 5 -23.55 -28.06 24.52
N GLY A 6 -22.61 -27.11 24.54
CA GLY A 6 -22.59 -25.91 23.70
C GLY A 6 -21.73 -24.82 24.38
N ALA A 7 -20.51 -25.14 24.78
CA ALA A 7 -19.32 -24.95 23.94
C ALA A 7 -19.10 -23.45 23.67
N ASP A 8 -18.21 -22.88 24.49
CA ASP A 8 -17.35 -21.75 24.21
C ASP A 8 -17.50 -21.19 22.79
N GLY A 9 -18.32 -20.14 22.68
CA GLY A 9 -18.13 -19.15 21.65
C GLY A 9 -16.82 -18.43 21.94
N ALA A 10 -15.72 -19.05 21.50
CA ALA A 10 -14.45 -18.38 21.25
C ALA A 10 -14.72 -17.30 20.20
N GLY A 11 -15.25 -16.16 20.66
CA GLY A 11 -15.09 -14.90 20.00
C GLY A 11 -13.60 -14.66 19.95
N GLY A 12 -12.96 -15.12 18.88
CA GLY A 12 -11.63 -14.67 18.52
C GLY A 12 -11.71 -13.16 18.52
N GLU A 13 -11.14 -12.54 19.54
CA GLU A 13 -10.86 -11.12 19.58
C GLU A 13 -10.13 -10.82 18.28
N GLY A 14 -10.90 -10.33 17.31
CA GLY A 14 -10.36 -9.77 16.10
C GLY A 14 -9.51 -8.61 16.57
N VAL A 15 -8.20 -8.85 16.64
CA VAL A 15 -7.20 -7.81 16.91
C VAL A 15 -7.63 -6.62 16.07
N PRO A 16 -8.05 -5.49 16.69
CA PRO A 16 -8.60 -4.39 15.92
C PRO A 16 -7.56 -4.04 14.89
N ALA A 17 -7.92 -4.18 13.62
CA ALA A 17 -7.04 -3.89 12.51
C ALA A 17 -6.44 -2.51 12.80
N ALA A 18 -5.11 -2.43 12.89
CA ALA A 18 -4.43 -1.20 13.29
C ALA A 18 -5.05 -0.05 12.51
N PRO A 19 -5.30 1.12 13.13
CA PRO A 19 -6.06 2.21 12.51
C PRO A 19 -5.50 2.65 11.14
N ASP A 20 -4.22 2.32 10.88
CA ASP A 20 -3.48 2.64 9.65
C ASP A 20 -3.31 1.46 8.67
N SER A 21 -4.04 0.36 8.86
CA SER A 21 -3.95 -0.82 7.99
C SER A 21 -4.85 -0.71 6.76
N PHE A 22 -4.41 -1.32 5.66
CA PHE A 22 -5.18 -1.32 4.41
C PHE A 22 -6.42 -2.22 4.54
N LYS A 23 -7.58 -1.74 4.12
CA LYS A 23 -8.83 -2.53 4.00
C LYS A 23 -8.76 -3.64 2.93
N ALA A 24 -7.68 -3.71 2.17
CA ALA A 24 -7.53 -4.64 1.06
C ALA A 24 -6.89 -5.95 1.54
N THR A 25 -7.56 -7.07 1.28
CA THR A 25 -7.08 -8.41 1.65
C THR A 25 -6.02 -8.94 0.67
N HIS A 26 -6.00 -8.43 -0.56
CA HIS A 26 -5.11 -8.92 -1.61
C HIS A 26 -3.87 -8.04 -1.77
N PHE A 27 -2.69 -8.67 -1.75
CA PHE A 27 -1.41 -8.00 -1.96
C PHE A 27 -1.31 -7.27 -3.32
N GLY A 28 -1.98 -7.79 -4.35
CA GLY A 28 -2.06 -7.12 -5.66
C GLY A 28 -2.65 -5.72 -5.60
N SER A 29 -3.60 -5.47 -4.69
CA SER A 29 -4.17 -4.14 -4.46
C SER A 29 -3.13 -3.18 -3.89
N PHE A 30 -2.27 -3.65 -2.98
CA PHE A 30 -1.17 -2.87 -2.43
C PHE A 30 -0.13 -2.51 -3.51
N VAL A 31 0.30 -3.50 -4.31
CA VAL A 31 1.20 -3.26 -5.44
C VAL A 31 0.59 -2.28 -6.46
N ARG A 32 -0.71 -2.36 -6.70
CA ARG A 32 -1.42 -1.42 -7.57
C ARG A 32 -1.37 0.01 -7.04
N GLN A 33 -1.51 0.21 -5.73
CA GLN A 33 -1.36 1.53 -5.12
C GLN A 33 0.06 2.06 -5.30
N LEU A 34 1.09 1.25 -5.02
CA LEU A 34 2.49 1.63 -5.26
C LEU A 34 2.71 2.12 -6.70
N ASN A 35 2.25 1.35 -7.67
CA ASN A 35 2.36 1.70 -9.09
C ASN A 35 1.64 3.02 -9.43
N LEU A 36 0.48 3.29 -8.82
CA LEU A 36 -0.26 4.55 -9.03
C LEU A 36 0.46 5.77 -8.45
N TYR A 37 1.32 5.60 -7.46
CA TYR A 37 2.12 6.67 -6.87
C TYR A 37 3.55 6.73 -7.44
N GLY A 38 3.82 6.00 -8.53
CA GLY A 38 5.10 6.06 -9.23
C GLY A 38 6.23 5.28 -8.56
N PHE A 39 5.91 4.39 -7.62
CA PHE A 39 6.91 3.43 -7.13
C PHE A 39 7.21 2.42 -8.24
N GLN A 40 8.49 2.11 -8.40
CA GLN A 40 8.97 1.15 -9.39
C GLN A 40 9.58 -0.05 -8.67
N LYS A 41 9.27 -1.26 -9.17
CA LYS A 41 9.90 -2.49 -8.70
C LYS A 41 11.38 -2.45 -9.06
N VAL A 42 12.23 -2.61 -8.06
CA VAL A 42 13.67 -2.77 -8.25
C VAL A 42 13.94 -4.25 -8.46
N PRO A 43 14.52 -4.67 -9.59
CA PRO A 43 15.04 -6.02 -9.72
C PRO A 43 16.04 -6.24 -8.58
N ALA A 44 15.85 -7.30 -7.79
CA ALA A 44 16.87 -7.69 -6.83
C ALA A 44 18.18 -7.84 -7.61
N CYS A 45 19.20 -7.07 -7.26
CA CYS A 45 20.51 -7.22 -7.87
C CYS A 45 20.94 -8.67 -7.60
N PHE A 46 21.18 -9.43 -8.66
CA PHE A 46 21.60 -10.84 -8.66
C PHE A 46 23.01 -11.01 -8.06
N GLY A 47 23.23 -10.58 -6.82
CA GLY A 47 24.55 -10.60 -6.20
C GLY A 47 24.59 -10.50 -4.68
N ALA A 48 23.45 -10.30 -4.01
CA ALA A 48 23.39 -10.24 -2.53
C ALA A 48 22.27 -11.10 -1.94
N ALA A 49 21.74 -12.06 -2.70
CA ALA A 49 20.89 -13.10 -2.14
C ALA A 49 21.81 -14.20 -1.61
N VAL A 50 22.04 -14.21 -0.29
CA VAL A 50 22.50 -15.41 0.40
C VAL A 50 21.49 -16.52 0.07
N PRO A 51 21.90 -17.63 -0.56
CA PRO A 51 20.98 -18.68 -0.93
C PRO A 51 20.59 -19.43 0.35
N GLY A 52 19.46 -19.06 0.95
CA GLY A 52 18.97 -19.79 2.13
C GLY A 52 17.89 -19.10 2.96
N ASP A 53 17.69 -17.79 2.85
CA ASP A 53 16.76 -17.11 3.76
C ASP A 53 15.96 -15.98 3.09
N ALA A 54 14.67 -15.93 3.43
CA ALA A 54 13.63 -15.02 2.94
C ALA A 54 13.26 -15.11 1.44
N GLY A 55 12.11 -15.73 1.17
CA GLY A 55 11.46 -15.72 -0.14
C GLY A 55 11.39 -14.33 -0.78
N ALA A 56 11.71 -14.26 -2.07
CA ALA A 56 11.65 -13.12 -2.99
C ALA A 56 11.17 -11.77 -2.39
N LEU A 57 12.02 -11.10 -1.62
CA LEU A 57 11.76 -9.75 -1.11
C LEU A 57 11.50 -8.78 -2.28
N LEU A 58 10.29 -8.21 -2.31
CA LEU A 58 9.90 -7.25 -3.33
C LEU A 58 10.33 -5.84 -2.93
N HIS A 59 11.36 -5.34 -3.62
CA HIS A 59 11.86 -3.99 -3.42
C HIS A 59 11.15 -3.00 -4.35
N PHE A 60 10.66 -1.90 -3.79
CA PHE A 60 10.05 -0.79 -4.53
C PHE A 60 10.76 0.51 -4.16
N LYS A 61 11.04 1.35 -5.16
CA LYS A 61 11.68 2.66 -4.94
C LYS A 61 10.88 3.80 -5.57
N ASN A 62 10.93 4.97 -4.94
CA ASN A 62 10.50 6.25 -5.48
C ASN A 62 11.50 7.32 -5.00
N PRO A 63 12.07 8.15 -5.88
CA PRO A 63 13.06 9.17 -5.47
C PRO A 63 12.51 10.19 -4.47
N ASN A 64 11.19 10.41 -4.47
CA ASN A 64 10.51 11.31 -3.54
C ASN A 64 10.09 10.63 -2.23
N PHE A 65 10.38 9.33 -2.06
CA PHE A 65 10.11 8.59 -0.84
C PHE A 65 11.43 8.28 -0.14
N ARG A 66 11.78 9.08 0.88
CA ARG A 66 13.04 8.95 1.63
C ARG A 66 12.78 9.03 3.13
N ARG A 67 13.51 8.21 3.89
CA ARG A 67 13.57 8.30 5.35
C ARG A 67 14.05 9.70 5.73
N ASP A 68 13.42 10.28 6.76
CA ASP A 68 13.74 11.60 7.33
C ASP A 68 13.49 12.81 6.39
N ARG A 69 12.81 12.61 5.25
CA ARG A 69 12.44 13.69 4.32
C ARG A 69 10.94 13.66 3.98
N PRO A 70 10.06 13.94 4.97
CA PRO A 70 8.61 13.97 4.74
C PRO A 70 8.19 15.03 3.70
N ASP A 71 8.98 16.10 3.53
CA ASP A 71 8.73 17.16 2.55
C ASP A 71 8.59 16.63 1.13
N LEU A 72 9.30 15.55 0.79
CA LEU A 72 9.27 14.97 -0.56
C LEU A 72 7.96 14.23 -0.84
N LEU A 73 7.22 13.80 0.20
CA LEU A 73 5.95 13.11 0.05
C LEU A 73 4.90 13.99 -0.65
N VAL A 74 4.99 15.32 -0.54
CA VAL A 74 4.09 16.24 -1.25
C VAL A 74 4.18 16.07 -2.76
N ARG A 75 5.33 15.63 -3.28
CA ARG A 75 5.58 15.41 -4.71
C ARG A 75 5.04 14.06 -5.20
N ILE A 76 4.73 13.13 -4.29
CA ILE A 76 4.16 11.84 -4.63
C ILE A 76 2.65 12.01 -4.85
N LYS A 77 2.27 12.26 -6.10
CA LYS A 77 0.87 12.40 -6.51
C LYS A 77 0.38 11.14 -7.22
N ARG A 78 -0.91 10.85 -7.07
CA ARG A 78 -1.55 9.72 -7.74
C ARG A 78 -1.59 9.96 -9.25
N LEU A 79 -1.03 9.05 -10.02
CA LEU A 79 -1.02 9.05 -11.48
C LEU A 79 -2.35 8.50 -12.02
N THR A 80 -3.41 9.27 -11.91
CA THR A 80 -4.68 9.02 -12.60
C THR A 80 -4.55 9.36 -14.09
N ARG A 81 -5.51 8.98 -14.94
CA ARG A 81 -5.53 9.38 -16.36
C ARG A 81 -5.46 10.91 -16.50
N ALA A 82 -6.28 11.63 -15.73
CA ALA A 82 -6.28 13.08 -15.71
C ALA A 82 -4.94 13.66 -15.24
N ASN A 83 -4.33 13.12 -14.18
CA ASN A 83 -3.03 13.60 -13.72
C ASN A 83 -1.89 13.29 -14.70
N ARG A 84 -1.92 12.14 -15.38
CA ARG A 84 -0.96 11.84 -16.46
C ARG A 84 -1.08 12.83 -17.61
N GLN A 85 -2.30 13.18 -18.02
CA GLN A 85 -2.52 14.20 -19.06
C GLN A 85 -2.02 15.58 -18.64
N ARG A 86 -2.24 15.97 -17.39
CA ARG A 86 -1.72 17.23 -16.85
C ARG A 86 -0.19 17.27 -16.88
N LEU A 87 0.46 16.21 -16.40
CA LEU A 87 1.92 16.11 -16.42
C LEU A 87 2.47 16.14 -17.86
N ALA A 88 1.80 15.49 -18.81
CA ALA A 88 2.17 15.54 -20.23
C ALA A 88 2.01 16.95 -20.83
N ALA A 89 1.08 17.75 -20.32
CA ALA A 89 0.91 19.15 -20.68
C ALA A 89 1.83 20.12 -19.91
N GLY A 90 2.81 19.61 -19.14
CA GLY A 90 3.69 20.42 -18.29
C GLY A 90 2.99 21.05 -17.07
N LEU A 91 1.78 20.58 -16.73
CA LEU A 91 1.00 21.07 -15.60
C LEU A 91 1.14 20.15 -14.39
N GLU A 92 1.11 20.74 -13.19
CA GLU A 92 1.18 20.01 -11.93
C GLU A 92 0.01 19.02 -11.75
N ALA A 93 0.33 17.83 -11.23
CA ALA A 93 -0.64 16.81 -10.88
C ALA A 93 -1.44 17.23 -9.64
N ARG A 94 -2.76 17.14 -9.72
CA ARG A 94 -3.64 17.57 -8.63
C ARG A 94 -3.81 16.44 -7.61
N SER A 95 -3.79 16.77 -6.32
CA SER A 95 -4.26 15.84 -5.29
C SER A 95 -5.76 15.57 -5.49
N ARG A 96 -6.19 14.33 -5.25
CA ARG A 96 -7.60 14.02 -5.24
C ARG A 96 -8.20 14.73 -4.01
N GLN A 97 -9.16 15.61 -4.23
CA GLN A 97 -9.96 16.14 -3.12
C GLN A 97 -10.61 14.95 -2.40
N PRO A 98 -10.69 14.96 -1.06
CA PRO A 98 -11.40 13.93 -0.34
C PRO A 98 -12.82 13.84 -0.90
N SER A 99 -13.29 12.62 -1.11
CA SER A 99 -14.64 12.36 -1.62
C SER A 99 -15.64 13.06 -0.69
N ARG A 100 -16.45 13.99 -1.23
CA ARG A 100 -17.50 14.71 -0.50
C ARG A 100 -18.57 13.78 0.11
N PHE A 101 -18.54 12.49 -0.21
CA PHE A 101 -19.40 11.45 0.35
C PHE A 101 -18.93 10.92 1.72
N GLN A 102 -18.40 11.80 2.57
CA GLN A 102 -18.23 11.54 4.00
C GLN A 102 -19.20 12.48 4.75
N GLN A 103 -20.49 12.17 4.66
CA GLN A 103 -21.52 12.60 5.60
C GLN A 103 -22.25 11.36 6.08
#